data_AF-A0AAW6W3U5-F1
#
_entry.id   AF-A0AAW6W3U5-F1
#
_cell.length_a   1.000
_cell.length_b   1.000
_cell.length_c   1.000
_cell.angle_alpha   90.00
_cell.angle_beta   90.00
_cell.angle_gamma   90.00
#
_symmetry.space_group_name_H-M   'P 1'
#
loop_
_entity.id
_entity.type
_entity.pdbx_description
1 polymer ?
#
loop_
_entity_poly.entity_id
_entity_poly.type
_entity_poly.pdbx_seq_one_letter_code
_entity_poly.pdbx_strand_id
1 'polypeptide(L)' 'MLATTPTQKTQFIWIIAAVRRDCPTITAKIHHIAAESERDARRSLVRDHICFFAGRIRMEVAHD' A
#
# COMPACT_ATOMS: atom_id res chain seq x y z
N MET A 1 7.50 37.08 -6.02
CA MET A 1 7.10 35.85 -6.74
C MET A 1 7.11 34.71 -5.72
N LEU A 2 5.97 34.06 -5.46
CA LEU A 2 5.94 32.84 -4.64
C LEU A 2 6.38 31.68 -5.52
N ALA A 3 7.53 31.07 -5.22
CA ALA A 3 7.92 29.81 -5.81
C ALA A 3 7.03 28.71 -5.21
N THR A 4 5.99 28.29 -5.93
CA THR A 4 5.29 27.04 -5.62
C THR A 4 6.19 25.89 -6.03
N THR A 5 7.01 25.40 -5.12
CA THR A 5 7.78 24.18 -5.32
C THR A 5 6.79 23.06 -5.66
N PRO A 6 6.85 22.42 -6.84
CA PRO A 6 5.99 21.28 -7.11
C PRO A 6 6.41 20.20 -6.13
N THR A 7 5.57 19.96 -5.12
CA THR A 7 5.71 18.80 -4.25
C THR A 7 5.33 17.63 -5.14
N GLN A 8 6.31 17.04 -5.82
CA GLN A 8 6.14 15.75 -6.44
C GLN A 8 5.84 14.81 -5.27
N LYS A 9 4.54 14.63 -4.95
CA LYS A 9 4.10 13.70 -3.91
C LYS A 9 4.55 12.34 -4.41
N THR A 10 5.70 11.88 -3.94
CA THR A 10 6.20 10.54 -4.24
C THR A 10 5.17 9.56 -3.70
N GLN A 11 4.33 9.06 -4.58
CA GLN A 11 3.33 8.05 -4.23
C GLN A 11 4.03 6.69 -4.21
N PHE A 12 3.64 5.85 -3.26
CA PHE A 12 4.16 4.50 -3.14
C PHE A 12 3.01 3.52 -3.32
N ILE A 13 3.31 2.40 -3.97
CA ILE A 13 2.49 1.21 -3.92
C ILE A 13 2.98 0.38 -2.73
N TRP A 14 2.13 0.20 -1.73
CA TRP A 14 2.39 -0.63 -0.56
C TRP A 14 2.07 -2.09 -0.90
N ILE A 15 3.02 -2.97 -0.63
CA ILE A 15 2.89 -4.42 -0.82
C ILE A 15 2.58 -5.04 0.53
N ILE A 16 1.38 -5.56 0.68
CA ILE A 16 0.89 -6.16 1.93
C ILE A 16 0.55 -7.63 1.68
N ALA A 17 1.21 -8.52 2.42
CA ALA A 17 0.80 -9.92 2.47
C ALA A 17 -0.35 -10.06 3.48
N ALA A 18 -1.47 -10.62 3.06
CA ALA A 18 -2.69 -10.71 3.84
C ALA A 18 -3.16 -12.16 3.93
N VAL A 19 -3.39 -12.63 5.16
CA VAL A 19 -3.98 -13.94 5.43
C VAL A 19 -5.39 -13.71 5.95
N ARG A 20 -6.39 -14.39 5.38
CA ARG A 20 -7.78 -14.30 5.82
C ARG A 20 -7.95 -14.88 7.22
N ARG A 21 -8.71 -14.19 8.08
CA ARG A 21 -8.99 -14.63 9.46
C ARG A 21 -10.01 -15.77 9.54
N ASP A 22 -10.91 -15.83 8.56
CA ASP A 22 -12.04 -16.75 8.52
C ASP A 22 -11.74 -18.06 7.78
N CYS A 23 -10.56 -18.20 7.16
CA CYS A 23 -10.16 -19.42 6.48
C CYS A 23 -9.28 -20.30 7.39
N PRO A 24 -9.59 -21.59 7.55
CA PRO A 24 -8.76 -22.53 8.30
C PRO A 24 -7.44 -22.86 7.58
N THR A 25 -7.38 -22.65 6.26
CA THR A 25 -6.16 -22.81 5.47
C THR A 25 -5.38 -21.50 5.44
N ILE A 26 -4.14 -21.51 5.95
CA ILE A 26 -3.24 -20.36 5.94
C ILE A 26 -2.75 -20.16 4.50
N THR A 27 -3.33 -19.19 3.80
CA THR A 27 -2.87 -18.76 2.47
C THR A 27 -2.68 -17.25 2.48
N ALA A 28 -1.44 -16.82 2.24
CA ALA A 28 -1.12 -15.41 2.10
C ALA A 28 -1.40 -14.95 0.66
N LYS A 29 -2.14 -13.86 0.52
CA LYS A 29 -2.32 -13.14 -0.75
C LYS A 29 -1.54 -11.84 -0.71
N ILE A 30 -0.90 -11.49 -1.82
CA ILE A 30 -0.15 -10.23 -1.95
C ILE A 30 -1.09 -9.16 -2.51
N HIS A 31 -1.23 -8.06 -1.78
CA HIS A 31 -2.03 -6.90 -2.16
C HIS A 31 -1.11 -5.71 -2.49
N HIS A 32 -1.38 -5.06 -3.62
CA HIS A 32 -0.73 -3.83 -4.04
C HIS A 32 -1.71 -2.68 -3.80
N ILE A 33 -1.35 -1.76 -2.90
CA ILE A 33 -2.25 -0.71 -2.44
C ILE A 33 -1.57 0.64 -2.56
N ALA A 34 -2.11 1.52 -3.41
CA ALA A 34 -1.70 2.92 -3.45
C ALA A 34 -2.25 3.63 -2.20
N ALA A 35 -1.36 4.14 -1.36
CA ALA A 35 -1.73 4.90 -0.17
C ALA A 35 -0.61 5.87 0.22
N GLU A 36 -0.96 6.95 0.93
CA GLU A 36 0.02 7.91 1.43
C GLU A 36 0.92 7.29 2.51
N SER A 37 0.41 6.32 3.27
CA SER A 37 1.15 5.63 4.33
C SER A 37 0.87 4.12 4.38
N GLU A 38 1.81 3.39 4.95
CA GLU A 38 1.69 1.95 5.24
C GLU A 38 0.48 1.64 6.11
N ARG A 39 0.21 2.51 7.09
CA ARG A 39 -0.91 2.38 8.01
C ARG A 39 -2.24 2.46 7.27
N ASP A 40 -2.36 3.37 6.30
CA ASP A 40 -3.59 3.53 5.54
C ASP A 40 -3.79 2.38 4.56
N ALA A 41 -2.70 1.88 3.94
CA ALA A 41 -2.74 0.66 3.15
C ALA A 41 -3.25 -0.54 3.98
N ARG A 42 -2.70 -0.76 5.18
CA ARG A 42 -3.15 -1.83 6.09
C ARG A 42 -4.60 -1.66 6.53
N ARG A 43 -5.05 -0.43 6.78
CA ARG A 43 -6.42 -0.14 7.25
C ARG A 43 -7.47 -0.70 6.28
N SER A 44 -7.18 -0.74 4.98
CA SER A 44 -8.08 -1.30 3.98
C SER A 44 -8.29 -2.83 4.10
N LEU A 45 -7.35 -3.56 4.70
CA LEU A 45 -7.37 -5.03 4.78
C LEU A 45 -7.62 -5.57 6.19
N VAL A 46 -7.38 -4.76 7.24
CA VAL A 46 -7.33 -5.20 8.65
C VAL A 46 -8.63 -5.81 9.18
N ARG A 47 -9.78 -5.54 8.53
CA ARG A 47 -11.07 -6.10 8.96
C ARG A 47 -11.10 -7.63 8.83
N ASP A 48 -10.72 -8.12 7.66
CA ASP A 48 -10.88 -9.54 7.30
C ASP A 48 -9.54 -10.29 7.31
N HIS A 49 -8.42 -9.57 7.33
CA HIS A 49 -7.09 -10.15 7.18
C HIS A 49 -6.17 -9.85 8.37
N ILE A 50 -5.21 -10.74 8.57
CA ILE A 50 -3.97 -10.48 9.29
C ILE A 50 -2.96 -10.01 8.25
N CYS A 51 -2.44 -8.79 8.43
CA CYS A 51 -1.62 -8.10 7.45
C CYS A 51 -0.14 -8.08 7.87
N PHE A 52 0.74 -8.42 6.93
CA PHE A 52 2.19 -8.35 7.06
C PHE A 52 2.74 -7.38 6.02
N PHE A 53 3.64 -6.50 6.43
CA PHE A 53 4.33 -5.62 5.49
C PHE A 53 5.31 -6.46 4.66
N ALA A 54 5.19 -6.40 3.34
CA ALA A 54 6.06 -7.12 2.41
C ALA A 54 6.99 -6.18 1.62
N GLY A 55 6.63 -4.90 1.48
CA GLY A 55 7.48 -3.92 0.81
C GLY A 55 6.73 -2.68 0.35
N ARG A 56 7.44 -1.78 -0.34
CA ARG A 56 6.83 -0.67 -1.09
C ARG A 56 7.63 -0.38 -2.34
N ILE A 57 6.94 -0.02 -3.42
CA ILE A 57 7.55 0.38 -4.69
C ILE A 57 7.18 1.84 -4.95
N ARG A 58 8.13 2.63 -5.46
CA ARG A 58 7.84 4.00 -5.90
C ARG A 58 6.93 3.94 -7.12
N MET A 59 5.83 4.68 -7.08
CA MET A 59 4.98 4.86 -8.24
C MET A 59 5.64 5.92 -9.13
N GLU A 60 6.18 5.48 -10.26
CA GLU A 60 6.60 6.41 -11.31
C GLU A 60 5.35 6.82 -12.09
N VAL A 61 5.09 8.13 -12.14
CA VAL A 61 4.06 8.68 -13.02
C VAL A 61 4.73 8.79 -14.38
N ALA A 62 4.34 7.94 -15.34
CA ALA A 62 4.73 8.12 -16.73
C ALA A 62 4.29 9.52 -17.18
N HIS A 63 5.25 10.35 -17.58
CA HIS A 63 4.97 11.62 -18.25
C HIS A 63 4.77 11.28 -19.73
N ASP A 64 3.57 11.51 -20.25
CA ASP A 64 3.31 11.62 -21.70
C ASP A 64 3.67 13.02 -22.20
#